data_AF-K9D3Z1-F1
#
_entry.id   AF-K9D3Z1-F1
#
_cell.length_a   1.000
_cell.length_b   1.000
_cell.length_c   1.000
_cell.angle_alpha   90.00
_cell.angle_beta   90.00
_cell.angle_gamma   90.00
#
_symmetry.space_group_name_H-M   'P 1'
#
loop_
_entity.id
_entity.type
_entity.pdbx_description
1 polymer ?
#
loop_
_entity_poly.entity_id
_entity_poly.type
_entity_poly.pdbx_seq_one_letter_code
_entity_poly.pdbx_strand_id
1 'polypeptide(L)'
;MMFSHGKKIAGLAFAASLIAMGTARAAVPQDALVVGGIEYGASESYVRSVYGSPHKVETKYGASYSSGRATEWEYGRGFEIVFDDGFVRHIEVDARNGIQTRAGIAVGTDVNTLVAAYGRPDALYGDRYVYFADEDQTIGFSFEIENDCVDEITMGGLRTAD
;
A
#
# COMPACT_ATOMS: atom_id res chain seq x y z
N MET A 1 15.77 62.44 -40.20
CA MET A 1 16.30 61.42 -39.28
C MET A 1 15.34 61.34 -38.11
N MET A 2 14.72 60.17 -37.96
CA MET A 2 14.03 59.58 -36.79
C MET A 2 12.76 60.23 -36.19
N PHE A 3 11.71 59.39 -36.21
CA PHE A 3 10.36 59.55 -35.70
C PHE A 3 10.23 59.06 -34.24
N SER A 4 9.35 59.75 -33.51
CA SER A 4 8.30 59.24 -32.59
C SER A 4 8.64 58.49 -31.28
N HIS A 5 8.19 59.13 -30.19
CA HIS A 5 7.66 58.64 -28.91
C HIS A 5 7.33 57.14 -28.80
N GLY A 6 7.99 56.45 -27.86
CA GLY A 6 7.71 55.08 -27.46
C GLY A 6 6.49 54.96 -26.53
N LYS A 7 5.55 54.09 -26.91
CA LYS A 7 4.34 53.69 -26.16
C LYS A 7 4.66 52.68 -25.05
N LYS A 8 3.82 52.69 -24.03
CA LYS A 8 3.85 51.91 -22.79
C LYS A 8 3.19 50.50 -22.90
N ILE A 9 3.70 49.56 -22.09
CA ILE A 9 3.09 48.39 -21.36
C ILE A 9 2.57 47.15 -22.13
N ALA A 10 2.88 45.98 -21.54
CA ALA A 10 2.14 44.68 -21.43
C ALA A 10 2.95 43.52 -22.06
N GLY A 11 3.37 42.47 -21.34
CA GLY A 11 2.68 41.69 -20.32
C GLY A 11 2.39 40.31 -20.91
N LEU A 12 3.42 39.46 -21.03
CA LEU A 12 3.26 38.12 -21.62
C LEU A 12 2.82 37.13 -20.53
N ALA A 13 1.53 36.87 -20.45
CA ALA A 13 0.96 35.82 -19.61
C ALA A 13 1.23 34.45 -20.26
N PHE A 14 2.03 33.60 -19.62
CA PHE A 14 2.18 32.20 -20.01
C PHE A 14 1.03 31.41 -19.38
N ALA A 15 -0.06 31.21 -20.14
CA ALA A 15 -1.14 30.34 -19.74
C ALA A 15 -0.68 28.88 -19.89
N ALA A 16 -0.18 28.28 -18.80
CA ALA A 16 0.01 26.84 -18.73
C ALA A 16 -1.36 26.18 -18.53
N SER A 17 -1.95 25.72 -19.63
CA SER A 17 -3.12 24.86 -19.60
C SER A 17 -2.74 23.52 -18.97
N LEU A 18 -3.05 23.34 -17.69
CA LEU A 18 -3.03 22.02 -17.05
C LEU A 18 -4.11 21.17 -17.69
N ILE A 19 -3.71 20.27 -18.59
CA ILE A 19 -4.56 19.17 -19.03
C ILE A 19 -4.84 18.36 -17.77
N ALA A 20 -6.11 18.33 -17.36
CA ALA A 20 -6.58 17.40 -16.34
C ALA A 20 -6.41 15.98 -16.89
N MET A 21 -5.24 15.38 -16.68
CA MET A 21 -5.06 13.94 -16.82
C MET A 21 -5.99 13.31 -15.80
N GLY A 22 -7.11 12.79 -16.27
CA GLY A 22 -7.98 11.92 -15.49
C GLY A 22 -7.17 10.70 -15.09
N THR A 23 -6.52 10.76 -13.93
CA THR A 23 -5.88 9.60 -13.32
C THR A 23 -7.00 8.72 -12.82
N ALA A 24 -7.25 7.61 -13.50
CA ALA A 24 -8.14 6.58 -13.00
C ALA A 24 -7.75 6.26 -11.55
N ARG A 25 -8.75 6.16 -10.67
CA ARG A 25 -8.56 5.64 -9.32
C ARG A 25 -8.07 4.20 -9.45
N ALA A 26 -7.11 3.84 -8.61
CA ALA A 26 -6.65 2.47 -8.49
C ALA A 26 -7.86 1.57 -8.24
N ALA A 27 -8.10 0.63 -9.13
CA ALA A 27 -8.94 -0.50 -8.81
C ALA A 27 -7.97 -1.61 -8.41
N VAL A 28 -7.99 -2.05 -7.14
CA VAL A 28 -7.18 -3.19 -6.69
C VAL A 28 -8.10 -4.40 -6.63
N PRO A 29 -8.03 -5.32 -7.61
CA PRO A 29 -8.75 -6.58 -7.52
C PRO A 29 -8.37 -7.31 -6.24
N GLN A 30 -9.33 -7.96 -5.58
CA GLN A 30 -9.04 -8.70 -4.35
C GLN A 30 -8.00 -9.80 -4.57
N ASP A 31 -8.00 -10.45 -5.74
CA ASP A 31 -7.01 -11.46 -6.10
C ASP A 31 -5.60 -10.87 -6.32
N ALA A 32 -5.47 -9.55 -6.47
CA ALA A 32 -4.19 -8.83 -6.52
C ALA A 32 -3.63 -8.49 -5.12
N LEU A 33 -4.39 -8.72 -4.05
CA LEU A 33 -3.92 -8.59 -2.66
C LEU A 33 -2.96 -9.73 -2.32
N VAL A 34 -1.70 -9.55 -2.73
CA VAL A 34 -0.64 -10.52 -2.56
C VAL A 34 0.64 -9.82 -2.12
N VAL A 35 1.22 -10.29 -1.02
CA VAL A 35 2.53 -9.87 -0.50
C VAL A 35 3.39 -11.11 -0.32
N GLY A 36 4.61 -11.09 -0.86
CA GLY A 36 5.52 -12.22 -0.78
C GLY A 36 4.97 -13.52 -1.38
N GLY A 37 4.08 -13.43 -2.38
CA GLY A 37 3.40 -14.61 -2.95
C GLY A 37 2.32 -15.23 -2.06
N ILE A 38 1.96 -14.59 -0.94
CA ILE A 38 0.85 -14.98 -0.08
C ILE A 38 -0.36 -14.10 -0.39
N GLU A 39 -1.44 -14.74 -0.82
CA GLU A 39 -2.73 -14.11 -1.07
C GLU A 39 -3.47 -13.81 0.24
N TYR A 40 -4.24 -12.72 0.26
CA TYR A 40 -5.24 -12.51 1.31
C TYR A 40 -6.21 -13.71 1.35
N GLY A 41 -6.45 -14.27 2.54
CA GLY A 41 -7.25 -15.47 2.72
C GLY A 41 -6.52 -16.79 2.43
N ALA A 42 -5.21 -16.78 2.17
CA ALA A 42 -4.43 -18.01 2.08
C ALA A 42 -4.46 -18.81 3.40
N SER A 43 -4.34 -20.13 3.32
CA SER A 43 -4.31 -20.99 4.51
C SER A 43 -2.94 -20.97 5.19
N GLU A 44 -2.92 -21.25 6.49
CA GLU A 44 -1.68 -21.55 7.23
C GLU A 44 -0.81 -22.60 6.53
N SER A 45 -1.42 -23.65 5.98
CA SER A 45 -0.70 -24.73 5.27
C SER A 45 -0.03 -24.26 3.98
N TYR A 46 -0.64 -23.33 3.26
CA TYR A 46 -0.03 -22.73 2.07
C TYR A 46 1.15 -21.84 2.46
N VAL A 47 0.99 -20.97 3.47
CA VAL A 47 2.10 -20.14 3.95
C VAL A 47 3.29 -21.01 4.38
N ARG A 48 3.00 -22.10 5.11
CA ARG A 48 4.00 -23.08 5.54
C ARG A 48 4.72 -23.77 4.38
N SER A 49 4.05 -23.99 3.24
CA SER A 49 4.66 -24.60 2.07
C SER A 49 5.59 -23.64 1.32
N VAL A 50 5.29 -22.33 1.36
CA VAL A 50 6.11 -21.28 0.73
C VAL A 50 7.31 -20.90 1.59
N TYR A 51 7.10 -20.65 2.88
CA TYR A 51 8.12 -20.08 3.77
C TYR A 51 8.73 -21.07 4.75
N GLY A 52 8.20 -22.29 4.86
CA GLY A 52 8.60 -23.22 5.91
C GLY A 52 8.15 -22.73 7.29
N SER A 53 8.84 -23.19 8.35
CA SER A 53 8.45 -22.82 9.71
C SER A 53 8.83 -21.37 10.04
N PRO A 54 7.94 -20.61 10.71
CA PRO A 54 8.25 -19.26 11.15
C PRO A 54 9.29 -19.30 12.27
N HIS A 55 9.97 -18.17 12.44
CA HIS A 55 10.90 -17.95 13.54
C HIS A 55 10.16 -17.93 14.88
N LYS A 56 8.97 -17.32 14.90
CA LYS A 56 8.18 -17.13 16.10
C LYS A 56 6.69 -17.26 15.80
N VAL A 57 5.96 -17.77 16.79
CA VAL A 57 4.50 -17.94 16.74
C VAL A 57 3.93 -17.36 18.02
N GLU A 58 2.99 -16.42 17.89
CA GLU A 58 2.27 -15.82 19.00
C GLU A 58 0.75 -15.97 18.84
N THR A 59 0.04 -15.93 19.97
CA THR A 59 -1.42 -15.79 19.99
C THR A 59 -1.76 -14.35 20.36
N LYS A 60 -2.49 -13.66 19.48
CA LYS A 60 -3.06 -12.34 19.78
C LYS A 60 -4.50 -12.49 20.24
N TYR A 61 -4.95 -11.61 21.11
CA TYR A 61 -6.31 -11.60 21.64
C TYR A 61 -6.99 -10.28 21.28
N GLY A 62 -8.27 -10.35 20.90
CA GLY A 62 -9.01 -9.16 20.48
C GLY A 62 -10.43 -9.49 20.06
N ALA A 63 -11.38 -8.63 20.42
CA ALA A 63 -12.80 -8.80 20.07
C ALA A 63 -13.06 -8.65 18.56
N SER A 64 -12.10 -8.11 17.80
CA SER A 64 -12.17 -8.00 16.35
C SER A 64 -11.94 -9.31 15.61
N TYR A 65 -11.31 -10.30 16.26
CA TYR A 65 -11.06 -11.61 15.65
C TYR A 65 -12.28 -12.51 15.81
N SER A 66 -12.55 -13.33 14.80
CA SER A 66 -13.74 -14.20 14.73
C SER A 66 -13.91 -15.10 15.95
N SER A 67 -12.80 -15.59 16.51
CA SER A 67 -12.75 -16.47 17.69
C SER A 67 -12.30 -15.76 18.98
N GLY A 68 -12.19 -14.42 18.95
CA GLY A 68 -11.61 -13.61 20.01
C GLY A 68 -10.08 -13.68 20.11
N ARG A 69 -9.44 -14.43 19.21
CA ARG A 69 -7.98 -14.58 19.10
C ARG A 69 -7.54 -14.76 17.65
N ALA A 70 -6.27 -14.50 17.38
CA ALA A 70 -5.59 -14.75 16.13
C ALA A 70 -4.21 -15.38 16.37
N THR A 71 -3.63 -16.00 15.35
CA THR A 71 -2.27 -16.52 15.38
C THR A 71 -1.37 -15.62 14.56
N GLU A 72 -0.25 -15.17 15.10
CA GLU A 72 0.74 -14.36 14.40
C GLU A 72 2.01 -15.20 14.17
N TRP A 73 2.52 -15.17 12.94
CA TRP A 73 3.78 -15.79 12.55
C TRP A 73 4.77 -14.72 12.10
N GLU A 74 5.97 -14.73 12.69
CA GLU A 74 7.07 -13.86 12.27
C GLU A 74 8.10 -14.65 11.47
N TYR A 75 8.50 -14.10 10.32
CA TYR A 75 9.54 -14.64 9.44
C TYR A 75 10.71 -13.66 9.31
N GLY A 76 11.92 -14.17 9.56
CA GLY A 76 13.13 -13.40 9.32
C GLY A 76 13.11 -12.04 10.03
N ARG A 77 13.40 -10.97 9.28
CA ARG A 77 13.31 -9.60 9.79
C ARG A 77 12.17 -8.89 9.08
N GLY A 78 11.23 -8.37 9.86
CA GLY A 78 10.22 -7.44 9.36
C GLY A 78 9.24 -8.03 8.36
N PHE A 79 8.80 -9.27 8.62
CA PHE A 79 7.74 -9.89 7.86
C PHE A 79 6.86 -10.69 8.81
N GLU A 80 5.64 -10.20 8.99
CA GLU A 80 4.64 -10.74 9.89
C GLU A 80 3.39 -11.17 9.12
N ILE A 81 2.77 -12.27 9.55
CA ILE A 81 1.51 -12.75 9.00
C ILE A 81 0.57 -13.10 10.15
N VAL A 82 -0.62 -12.49 10.18
CA VAL A 82 -1.68 -12.80 11.14
C VAL A 82 -2.79 -13.60 10.47
N PHE A 83 -3.15 -14.69 11.14
CA PHE A 83 -4.21 -15.61 10.77
C PHE A 83 -5.40 -15.47 11.71
N ASP A 84 -6.59 -15.26 11.16
CA ASP A 84 -7.86 -15.39 11.87
C ASP A 84 -8.61 -16.59 11.28
N ASP A 85 -9.03 -17.50 12.16
CA ASP A 85 -9.65 -18.79 11.81
C ASP A 85 -8.83 -19.62 10.78
N GLY A 86 -7.50 -19.56 10.87
CA GLY A 86 -6.57 -20.31 10.01
C GLY A 86 -6.32 -19.71 8.62
N PHE A 87 -6.84 -18.50 8.37
CA PHE A 87 -6.69 -17.79 7.10
C PHE A 87 -5.96 -16.46 7.29
N VAL A 88 -5.09 -16.11 6.35
CA VAL A 88 -4.36 -14.83 6.33
C VAL A 88 -5.36 -13.67 6.30
N ARG A 89 -5.29 -12.79 7.30
CA ARG A 89 -6.09 -11.56 7.39
C ARG A 89 -5.26 -10.29 7.46
N HIS A 90 -3.99 -10.42 7.82
CA HIS A 90 -3.06 -9.30 7.89
C HIS A 90 -1.65 -9.77 7.54
N ILE A 91 -0.93 -8.94 6.79
CA ILE A 91 0.49 -9.07 6.54
C ILE A 91 1.12 -7.70 6.73
N GLU A 92 2.23 -7.65 7.44
CA GLU A 92 3.06 -6.46 7.62
C GLU A 92 4.49 -6.75 7.15
N VAL A 93 5.08 -5.77 6.44
CA VAL A 93 6.49 -5.77 6.03
C VAL A 93 7.08 -4.39 6.30
N ASP A 94 7.96 -4.29 7.29
CA ASP A 94 8.59 -3.03 7.76
C ASP A 94 10.12 -3.01 7.50
N ALA A 95 10.64 -4.00 6.76
CA ALA A 95 12.07 -4.13 6.50
C ALA A 95 12.38 -4.35 5.01
N ARG A 96 13.55 -3.87 4.58
CA ARG A 96 14.14 -4.18 3.26
C ARG A 96 14.64 -5.62 3.21
N ASN A 97 13.72 -6.57 3.12
CA ASN A 97 13.96 -8.01 3.16
C ASN A 97 13.68 -8.73 1.82
N GLY A 98 13.34 -7.96 0.77
CA GLY A 98 13.05 -8.49 -0.57
C GLY A 98 11.62 -9.01 -0.75
N ILE A 99 10.79 -8.95 0.30
CA ILE A 99 9.35 -9.19 0.18
C ILE A 99 8.72 -8.00 -0.56
N GLN A 100 7.83 -8.33 -1.49
CA GLN A 100 7.19 -7.35 -2.36
C GLN A 100 5.74 -7.74 -2.63
N THR A 101 4.93 -6.75 -3.00
CA THR A 101 3.61 -7.00 -3.56
C THR A 101 3.71 -7.67 -4.93
N ARG A 102 2.60 -8.22 -5.44
CA ARG A 102 2.55 -8.74 -6.83
C ARG A 102 2.91 -7.68 -7.89
N ALA A 103 2.67 -6.40 -7.60
CA ALA A 103 3.02 -5.29 -8.49
C ALA A 103 4.49 -4.84 -8.36
N GLY A 104 5.29 -5.51 -7.55
CA GLY A 104 6.71 -5.21 -7.37
C GLY A 104 7.01 -4.08 -6.40
N ILE A 105 6.07 -3.72 -5.52
CA ILE A 105 6.29 -2.72 -4.48
C ILE A 105 6.88 -3.38 -3.25
N ALA A 106 8.04 -2.90 -2.81
CA ALA A 106 8.76 -3.36 -1.62
C ALA A 106 9.08 -2.17 -0.68
N VAL A 107 9.44 -2.44 0.56
CA VAL A 107 10.04 -1.42 1.44
C VAL A 107 11.26 -0.79 0.77
N GLY A 108 11.32 0.54 0.76
CA GLY A 108 12.29 1.36 0.04
C GLY A 108 11.89 1.75 -1.39
N THR A 109 10.71 1.36 -1.86
CA THR A 109 10.21 1.77 -3.19
C THR A 109 9.85 3.26 -3.19
N ASP A 110 10.30 4.01 -4.20
CA ASP A 110 9.94 5.42 -4.38
C ASP A 110 8.42 5.59 -4.51
N VAL A 111 7.86 6.61 -3.85
CA VAL A 111 6.42 6.86 -3.82
C VAL A 111 5.83 7.10 -5.23
N ASN A 112 6.59 7.66 -6.17
CA ASN A 112 6.12 7.80 -7.55
C ASN A 112 6.03 6.45 -8.26
N THR A 113 6.90 5.49 -7.92
CA THR A 113 6.82 4.12 -8.44
C THR A 113 5.58 3.41 -7.89
N LEU A 114 5.28 3.59 -6.59
CA LEU A 114 4.04 3.12 -5.98
C LEU A 114 2.81 3.70 -6.70
N VAL A 115 2.77 5.03 -6.88
CA VAL A 115 1.67 5.71 -7.57
C VAL A 115 1.58 5.34 -9.05
N ALA A 116 2.70 5.01 -9.71
CA ALA A 116 2.67 4.51 -11.07
C ALA A 116 2.11 3.08 -11.17
N ALA A 117 2.37 2.24 -10.17
CA ALA A 117 1.91 0.85 -10.13
C ALA A 117 0.41 0.73 -9.82
N TYR A 118 -0.06 1.48 -8.82
CA TYR A 118 -1.45 1.39 -8.38
C TYR A 118 -2.31 2.56 -8.84
N GLY A 119 -1.74 3.73 -9.11
CA GLY A 119 -2.49 4.96 -9.35
C GLY A 119 -2.57 5.84 -8.11
N ARG A 120 -3.50 6.80 -8.11
CA ARG A 120 -3.72 7.66 -6.93
C ARG A 120 -4.34 6.81 -5.80
N PRO A 121 -3.89 6.99 -4.54
CA PRO A 121 -4.49 6.32 -3.40
C PRO A 121 -5.95 6.72 -3.22
N ASP A 122 -6.73 5.82 -2.65
CA ASP A 122 -8.13 6.01 -2.33
C ASP A 122 -8.34 6.90 -1.10
N ALA A 123 -7.43 6.79 -0.14
CA ALA A 123 -7.39 7.62 1.05
C ALA A 123 -5.94 7.91 1.46
N LEU A 124 -5.77 9.03 2.16
CA LEU A 124 -4.52 9.41 2.83
C LEU A 124 -4.80 9.54 4.32
N TYR A 125 -4.10 8.76 5.14
CA TYR A 125 -4.21 8.82 6.60
C TYR A 125 -2.82 9.11 7.19
N GLY A 126 -2.54 10.39 7.45
CA GLY A 126 -1.19 10.81 7.84
C GLY A 126 -0.19 10.55 6.72
N ASP A 127 0.81 9.71 7.00
CA ASP A 127 1.84 9.20 6.10
C ASP A 127 1.40 7.97 5.28
N ARG A 128 0.19 7.44 5.51
CA ARG A 128 -0.29 6.23 4.85
C ARG A 128 -1.04 6.51 3.55
N TYR A 129 -0.64 5.80 2.50
CA TYR A 129 -1.30 5.72 1.21
C TYR A 129 -2.15 4.46 1.18
N VAL A 130 -3.47 4.63 1.12
CA VAL A 130 -4.43 3.51 1.21
C VAL A 130 -5.05 3.20 -0.13
N TYR A 131 -5.09 1.92 -0.47
CA TYR A 131 -5.68 1.37 -1.69
C TYR A 131 -6.64 0.24 -1.30
N PHE A 132 -7.93 0.46 -1.47
CA PHE A 132 -8.97 -0.50 -1.12
C PHE A 132 -9.15 -1.56 -2.21
N ALA A 133 -9.61 -2.75 -1.82
CA ALA A 133 -10.05 -3.73 -2.80
C ALA A 133 -11.38 -3.30 -3.46
N ASP A 134 -11.54 -3.60 -4.75
CA ASP A 134 -12.66 -3.12 -5.58
C ASP A 134 -14.05 -3.47 -5.03
N GLU A 135 -14.22 -4.71 -4.58
CA GLU A 135 -15.49 -5.26 -4.14
C GLU A 135 -15.67 -5.21 -2.61
N ASP A 136 -14.58 -4.92 -1.88
CA ASP A 136 -14.54 -4.90 -0.42
C ASP A 136 -13.61 -3.80 0.10
N GLN A 137 -14.20 -2.65 0.41
CA GLN A 137 -13.47 -1.51 0.97
C GLN A 137 -13.08 -1.66 2.44
N THR A 138 -13.33 -2.82 3.06
CA THR A 138 -12.83 -3.13 4.40
C THR A 138 -11.44 -3.74 4.38
N ILE A 139 -10.95 -4.13 3.20
CA ILE A 139 -9.62 -4.71 2.99
C ILE A 139 -8.84 -3.98 1.90
N GLY A 140 -7.53 -4.15 1.88
CA GLY A 140 -6.68 -3.60 0.85
C GLY A 140 -5.21 -3.53 1.23
N PHE A 141 -4.50 -2.58 0.64
CA PHE A 141 -3.14 -2.20 1.00
C PHE A 141 -3.11 -0.84 1.72
N SER A 142 -2.23 -0.73 2.71
CA SER A 142 -1.75 0.54 3.24
C SER A 142 -0.25 0.56 3.10
N PHE A 143 0.30 1.64 2.56
CA PHE A 143 1.74 1.87 2.47
C PHE A 143 2.08 3.07 3.33
N GLU A 144 2.88 2.88 4.39
CA GLU A 144 3.46 4.00 5.13
C GLU A 144 4.59 4.62 4.31
N ILE A 145 4.61 5.94 4.19
CA ILE A 145 5.59 6.67 3.40
C ILE A 145 6.50 7.50 4.30
N GLU A 146 7.80 7.21 4.28
CA GLU A 146 8.84 8.00 4.94
C GLU A 146 9.89 8.42 3.91
N ASN A 147 10.30 9.69 3.93
CA ASN A 147 11.34 10.23 3.03
C ASN A 147 11.09 9.91 1.54
N ASP A 148 9.84 10.09 1.09
CA ASP A 148 9.36 9.81 -0.27
C ASP A 148 9.50 8.33 -0.71
N CYS A 149 9.70 7.41 0.24
CA CYS A 149 9.79 5.98 0.00
C CYS A 149 8.76 5.21 0.85
N VAL A 150 8.35 4.04 0.38
CA VAL A 150 7.59 3.08 1.19
C VAL A 150 8.46 2.63 2.36
N ASP A 151 8.01 2.84 3.59
CA ASP A 151 8.67 2.37 4.80
C ASP A 151 8.05 1.06 5.32
N GLU A 152 6.72 0.96 5.22
CA GLU A 152 5.97 -0.24 5.61
C GLU A 152 4.93 -0.60 4.55
N ILE A 153 4.72 -1.90 4.35
CA ILE A 153 3.62 -2.46 3.58
C ILE A 153 2.70 -3.22 4.52
N THR A 154 1.45 -2.80 4.57
CA THR A 154 0.36 -3.53 5.23
C THR A 154 -0.62 -4.04 4.18
N MET A 155 -0.97 -5.33 4.24
CA MET A 155 -2.08 -5.94 3.49
C MET A 155 -3.08 -6.55 4.47
N GLY A 156 -4.37 -6.23 4.35
CA GLY A 156 -5.37 -6.87 5.18
C GLY A 156 -6.58 -5.99 5.46
N GLY A 157 -7.21 -6.22 6.61
CA GLY A 157 -8.29 -5.36 7.09
C GLY A 157 -7.80 -3.93 7.35
N LEU A 158 -8.34 -2.96 6.62
CA LEU A 158 -7.98 -1.56 6.72
C LEU A 158 -9.00 -0.87 7.63
N ARG A 159 -8.69 -0.81 8.93
CA ARG A 159 -9.50 0.00 9.86
C ARG A 159 -9.19 1.46 9.55
N THR A 160 -10.21 2.24 9.19
CA THR A 160 -10.13 3.70 9.33
C THR A 160 -9.79 3.97 10.78
N ALA A 161 -8.68 4.67 11.04
CA ALA A 161 -8.18 4.98 12.36
C ALA A 161 -9.30 5.33 13.35
N ASP A 162 -9.25 4.72 14.54
CA ASP A 162 -9.94 5.21 15.74
C ASP A 162 -9.30 6.53 16.20
#